data_AF-A0A959N030-F1
#
_entry.id   AF-A0A959N030-F1
#
_cell.length_a   1.000
_cell.length_b   1.000
_cell.length_c   1.000
_cell.angle_alpha   90.00
_cell.angle_beta   90.00
_cell.angle_gamma   90.00
#
_symmetry.space_group_name_H-M   'P 1'
#
loop_
_entity.id
_entity.type
_entity.pdbx_description
1 polymer ?
#
loop_
_entity_poly.entity_id
_entity_poly.type
_entity_poly.pdbx_seq_one_letter_code
_entity_poly.pdbx_strand_id
1 'polypeptide(L)'
;MFIGHFGVGLGAKKAAPKVSLGTLFMACQFLDLLWPTFLLLGWETVKIDPDNTVLTPLDFTSYPISHSLLMSCVWGFIFGLVYFIIRKDLKNSVILGLLVISHWVLDFFVHRPDLPLFPWGSAMVGLGLWNNAIIEIVIESLVFLLGLVLYVNVTKPKNKRGIFAFWSMIIFLVVIHGSNMTGPPPPNVTAIAWVGQLQWLIVLWAYWADRNRVLKK
;
A
#
# COMPACT_ATOMS: atom_id res chain seq x y z
N MET A 1 1.61 -7.92 -0.17
CA MET A 1 1.26 -7.51 1.22
C MET A 1 0.12 -6.49 1.09
N PHE A 2 -0.84 -6.41 2.01
CA PHE A 2 -1.96 -5.45 1.90
C PHE A 2 -1.99 -4.44 3.05
N ILE A 3 -2.43 -4.86 4.24
CA ILE A 3 -2.59 -4.00 5.41
C ILE A 3 -1.22 -3.56 5.97
N GLY A 4 -0.17 -4.33 5.72
CA GLY A 4 1.20 -3.97 6.08
C GLY A 4 1.66 -2.65 5.45
N HIS A 5 1.29 -2.38 4.20
CA HIS A 5 1.65 -1.13 3.50
C HIS A 5 1.00 0.07 4.18
N PHE A 6 -0.29 -0.04 4.53
CA PHE A 6 -0.98 0.96 5.35
C PHE A 6 -0.34 1.12 6.73
N GLY A 7 0.21 0.05 7.31
CA GLY A 7 1.03 0.07 8.51
C GLY A 7 2.23 1.01 8.39
N VAL A 8 3.01 0.87 7.30
CA VAL A 8 4.15 1.77 7.04
C VAL A 8 3.68 3.20 6.82
N GLY A 9 2.57 3.41 6.11
CA GLY A 9 1.95 4.73 5.95
C GLY A 9 1.51 5.38 7.27
N LEU A 10 0.93 4.61 8.19
CA LEU A 10 0.58 5.05 9.56
C LEU A 10 1.84 5.42 10.34
N GLY A 11 2.86 4.56 10.33
CA GLY A 11 4.12 4.76 11.03
C GLY A 11 4.89 5.98 10.52
N ALA A 12 4.85 6.23 9.21
CA ALA A 12 5.49 7.37 8.56
C ALA A 12 4.99 8.73 9.09
N LYS A 13 3.78 8.80 9.68
CA LYS A 13 3.29 10.02 10.33
C LYS A 13 4.22 10.52 11.44
N LYS A 14 4.95 9.64 12.12
CA LYS A 14 5.96 10.03 13.11
C LYS A 14 7.17 10.74 12.48
N ALA A 15 7.61 10.29 11.30
CA ALA A 15 8.74 10.87 10.57
C ALA A 15 8.37 12.14 9.79
N ALA A 16 7.14 12.18 9.27
CA ALA A 16 6.58 13.27 8.46
C ALA A 16 5.27 13.83 9.06
N PRO A 17 5.30 14.40 10.28
CA PRO A 17 4.09 14.78 11.02
C PRO A 17 3.26 15.89 10.35
N LYS A 18 3.88 16.68 9.47
CA LYS A 18 3.22 17.75 8.69
C LYS A 18 2.47 17.21 7.45
N VAL A 19 2.80 16.01 7.00
CA VAL A 19 2.15 15.38 5.84
C VAL A 19 0.81 14.79 6.27
N SER A 20 -0.23 14.92 5.46
CA SER A 20 -1.53 14.37 5.82
C SER A 20 -1.51 12.83 5.75
N LEU A 21 -2.36 12.16 6.53
CA LEU A 21 -2.47 10.70 6.45
C LEU A 21 -2.88 10.24 5.05
N GLY A 22 -3.75 11.00 4.37
CA GLY A 22 -4.15 10.70 2.99
C GLY A 22 -2.96 10.73 2.01
N THR A 23 -2.05 11.70 2.12
CA THR A 23 -0.85 11.72 1.26
C THR A 23 0.11 10.58 1.61
N LEU A 24 0.23 10.22 2.89
CA LEU A 24 1.05 9.07 3.32
C LEU A 24 0.47 7.75 2.77
N PHE A 25 -0.85 7.56 2.82
CA PHE A 25 -1.51 6.38 2.26
C PHE A 25 -1.41 6.33 0.74
N MET A 26 -1.57 7.47 0.08
CA MET A 26 -1.37 7.57 -1.37
C MET A 26 0.06 7.17 -1.77
N ALA A 27 1.07 7.57 -1.00
CA ALA A 27 2.45 7.22 -1.29
C ALA A 27 2.74 5.73 -1.01
N CYS A 28 2.34 5.19 0.14
CA CYS A 28 2.61 3.78 0.44
C CYS A 28 1.84 2.81 -0.46
N GLN A 29 0.67 3.22 -0.98
CA GLN A 29 -0.12 2.44 -1.95
C GLN A 29 0.07 2.90 -3.39
N PHE A 30 1.06 3.74 -3.69
CA PHE A 30 1.09 4.38 -5.01
C PHE A 30 1.14 3.37 -6.17
N LEU A 31 1.89 2.29 -6.02
CA LEU A 31 1.99 1.24 -7.04
C LEU A 31 0.66 0.48 -7.19
N ASP A 32 0.04 0.13 -6.07
CA ASP A 32 -1.32 -0.46 -5.98
C ASP A 32 -2.44 0.45 -6.50
N LEU A 33 -2.23 1.77 -6.51
CA LEU A 33 -3.17 2.74 -7.06
C LEU A 33 -3.01 2.89 -8.59
N LEU A 34 -1.80 2.64 -9.10
CA LEU A 34 -1.50 2.66 -10.54
C LEU A 34 -1.90 1.35 -11.23
N TRP A 35 -1.55 0.21 -10.63
CA TRP A 35 -1.69 -1.11 -11.23
C TRP A 35 -3.10 -1.42 -11.77
N PRO A 36 -4.21 -1.15 -11.03
CA PRO A 36 -5.55 -1.40 -11.55
C PRO A 36 -5.87 -0.60 -12.82
N THR A 37 -5.31 0.60 -12.96
CA THR A 37 -5.43 1.40 -14.20
C THR A 37 -4.67 0.74 -15.34
N PHE A 38 -3.45 0.25 -15.07
CA PHE A 38 -2.63 -0.43 -16.08
C PHE A 38 -3.21 -1.78 -16.51
N LEU A 39 -3.92 -2.49 -15.63
CA LEU A 39 -4.72 -3.66 -15.98
C LEU A 39 -5.84 -3.31 -16.97
N LEU A 40 -6.60 -2.23 -16.71
CA LEU A 40 -7.68 -1.78 -17.60
C LEU A 40 -7.16 -1.32 -18.97
N LEU A 41 -5.96 -0.75 -19.02
CA LEU A 41 -5.29 -0.33 -20.25
C LEU A 41 -4.62 -1.51 -20.99
N GLY A 42 -4.53 -2.70 -20.38
CA GLY A 42 -3.83 -3.85 -20.94
C GLY A 42 -2.31 -3.70 -21.00
N TRP A 43 -1.74 -2.74 -20.26
CA TRP A 43 -0.28 -2.55 -20.16
C TRP A 43 0.37 -3.57 -19.24
N GLU A 44 -0.40 -4.10 -18.30
CA GLU A 44 0.01 -5.10 -17.32
C GLU A 44 -1.07 -6.18 -17.23
N THR A 45 -0.66 -7.40 -16.87
CA THR A 45 -1.51 -8.59 -16.90
C THR A 45 -1.34 -9.43 -15.64
N VAL A 46 -2.46 -9.97 -15.18
CA VAL A 46 -2.57 -10.90 -14.07
C VAL A 46 -3.49 -12.04 -14.48
N LYS A 47 -3.23 -13.23 -13.95
CA LYS A 47 -4.10 -14.39 -14.06
C LYS A 47 -4.65 -14.75 -12.69
N ILE A 48 -5.85 -15.31 -12.69
CA ILE A 48 -6.45 -15.88 -11.49
C ILE A 48 -6.06 -17.35 -11.47
N ASP A 49 -5.25 -17.70 -10.49
CA ASP A 49 -4.72 -19.03 -10.26
C ASP A 49 -4.80 -19.31 -8.74
N PRO A 50 -5.90 -19.93 -8.27
CA PRO A 50 -6.16 -20.15 -6.85
C PRO A 50 -5.07 -20.94 -6.12
N ASP A 51 -4.29 -21.74 -6.84
CA ASP A 51 -3.23 -22.58 -6.29
C ASP A 51 -1.83 -21.93 -6.41
N ASN A 52 -1.75 -20.68 -6.87
CA ASN A 52 -0.48 -20.00 -7.13
C ASN A 52 0.36 -19.80 -5.85
N THR A 53 -0.30 -19.43 -4.75
CA THR A 53 0.26 -19.36 -3.39
C THR A 53 -0.85 -19.64 -2.37
N VAL A 54 -0.51 -19.82 -1.10
CA VAL A 54 -1.50 -20.09 -0.04
C VAL A 54 -2.38 -18.87 0.27
N LEU A 55 -1.84 -17.65 0.15
CA LEU A 55 -2.53 -16.42 0.59
C LEU A 55 -3.06 -15.54 -0.53
N THR A 56 -2.65 -15.74 -1.78
CA THR A 56 -3.18 -15.00 -2.92
C THR A 56 -3.51 -15.93 -4.10
N PRO A 57 -4.71 -15.80 -4.69
CA PRO A 57 -5.13 -16.57 -5.86
C PRO A 57 -4.69 -15.88 -7.17
N LEU A 58 -3.66 -15.03 -7.13
CA LEU A 58 -3.24 -14.20 -8.26
C LEU A 58 -1.85 -14.62 -8.73
N ASP A 59 -1.72 -14.87 -10.02
CA ASP A 59 -0.45 -15.04 -10.73
C ASP A 59 -0.12 -13.76 -11.50
N PHE A 60 0.86 -13.00 -11.00
CA PHE A 60 1.26 -11.71 -11.55
C PHE A 60 2.14 -11.89 -12.80
N THR A 61 1.50 -12.21 -13.93
CA THR A 61 2.22 -12.59 -15.16
C THR A 61 3.09 -11.49 -15.78
N SER A 62 2.67 -10.22 -15.72
CA SER A 62 3.48 -9.09 -16.23
C SER A 62 3.00 -7.78 -15.62
N TYR A 63 3.83 -7.16 -14.80
CA TYR A 63 3.54 -5.90 -14.12
C TYR A 63 4.80 -5.00 -13.98
N PRO A 64 5.56 -4.82 -15.08
CA PRO A 64 6.87 -4.15 -15.06
C PRO A 64 6.81 -2.64 -14.84
N ILE A 65 5.69 -1.98 -15.16
CA ILE A 65 5.55 -0.52 -15.15
C ILE A 65 5.19 -0.06 -13.73
N SER A 66 4.30 -0.76 -13.04
CA SER A 66 3.89 -0.43 -11.68
C SER A 66 4.90 -0.95 -10.65
N HIS A 67 5.34 -2.21 -10.75
CA HIS A 67 6.04 -2.89 -9.65
C HIS A 67 7.44 -3.42 -9.99
N SER A 68 8.10 -2.96 -11.07
CA SER A 68 9.55 -3.22 -11.16
C SER A 68 10.32 -2.35 -10.16
N LEU A 69 11.44 -2.84 -9.63
CA LEU A 69 12.26 -2.05 -8.68
C LEU A 69 12.68 -0.72 -9.30
N LEU A 70 13.14 -0.73 -10.55
CA LEU A 70 13.51 0.50 -11.26
C LEU A 70 12.31 1.45 -11.37
N MET A 71 11.14 0.97 -11.79
CA MET A 71 9.97 1.84 -11.93
C MET A 71 9.44 2.30 -10.57
N SER A 72 9.53 1.50 -9.52
CA SER A 72 9.20 1.89 -8.14
C SER A 72 10.06 3.07 -7.68
N CYS A 73 11.35 3.06 -8.02
CA CYS A 73 12.26 4.19 -7.80
C CYS A 73 11.89 5.42 -8.63
N VAL A 74 11.52 5.24 -9.90
CA VAL A 74 11.04 6.33 -10.78
C VAL A 74 9.76 6.95 -10.22
N TRP A 75 8.77 6.14 -9.83
CA TRP A 75 7.53 6.60 -9.23
C TRP A 75 7.76 7.29 -7.90
N GLY A 76 8.64 6.76 -7.04
CA GLY A 76 9.05 7.42 -5.79
C GLY A 76 9.70 8.77 -6.04
N PHE A 77 10.59 8.88 -7.03
CA PHE A 77 11.18 10.16 -7.44
C PHE A 77 10.12 11.14 -7.94
N ILE A 78 9.24 10.72 -8.85
CA ILE A 78 8.16 11.56 -9.39
C ILE A 78 7.23 12.05 -8.28
N PHE A 79 6.79 11.15 -7.39
CA PHE A 79 5.90 11.50 -6.28
C PHE A 79 6.56 12.53 -5.36
N GLY A 80 7.80 12.28 -4.95
CA GLY A 80 8.58 13.21 -4.13
C GLY A 80 8.79 14.56 -4.83
N LEU A 81 9.12 14.55 -6.12
CA LEU A 81 9.33 15.76 -6.91
C LEU A 81 8.05 16.60 -7.02
N VAL A 82 6.91 15.98 -7.32
CA VAL A 82 5.60 16.68 -7.36
C VAL A 82 5.28 17.30 -6.01
N TYR A 83 5.49 16.56 -4.91
CA TYR A 83 5.31 17.11 -3.57
C TYR A 83 6.25 18.29 -3.29
N PHE A 84 7.52 18.18 -3.69
CA PHE A 84 8.51 19.25 -3.54
C PHE A 84 8.11 20.50 -4.32
N ILE A 85 7.66 20.37 -5.57
CA ILE A 85 7.27 21.50 -6.41
C ILE A 85 6.11 22.28 -5.76
N ILE A 86 5.13 21.56 -5.19
CA ILE A 86 3.93 22.15 -4.60
C ILE A 86 4.20 22.71 -3.19
N ARG A 87 4.94 21.98 -2.35
CA ARG A 87 5.07 22.27 -0.91
C ARG A 87 6.39 22.90 -0.52
N LYS A 88 7.39 22.88 -1.42
CA LYS A 88 8.76 23.36 -1.19
C LYS A 88 9.40 22.78 0.08
N ASP A 89 9.06 21.54 0.40
CA ASP A 89 9.51 20.83 1.61
C ASP A 89 10.32 19.59 1.22
N LEU A 90 11.63 19.75 1.09
CA LEU A 90 12.54 18.68 0.64
C LEU A 90 12.50 17.45 1.56
N LYS A 91 12.46 17.66 2.87
CA LYS A 91 12.47 16.57 3.85
C LYS A 91 11.26 15.65 3.65
N ASN A 92 10.06 16.21 3.62
CA ASN A 92 8.84 15.43 3.46
C ASN A 92 8.71 14.84 2.04
N SER A 93 9.28 15.51 1.03
CA SER A 93 9.36 14.98 -0.34
C SER A 93 10.18 13.69 -0.41
N VAL A 94 11.36 13.67 0.23
CA VAL A 94 12.21 12.48 0.29
C VAL A 94 11.51 11.35 1.05
N ILE A 95 10.87 11.65 2.19
CA ILE A 95 10.13 10.64 2.96
C ILE A 95 9.02 10.02 2.13
N LEU A 96 8.26 10.82 1.37
CA LEU A 96 7.20 10.32 0.49
C LEU A 96 7.73 9.46 -0.65
N GLY A 97 8.85 9.85 -1.28
CA GLY A 97 9.49 9.02 -2.31
C GLY A 97 9.99 7.68 -1.77
N LEU A 98 10.62 7.68 -0.59
CA LEU A 98 11.02 6.45 0.09
C LEU A 98 9.82 5.59 0.50
N LEU A 99 8.69 6.20 0.84
CA LEU A 99 7.46 5.49 1.19
C LEU A 99 6.87 4.75 -0.02
N VAL A 100 6.94 5.32 -1.22
CA VAL A 100 6.60 4.61 -2.48
C VAL A 100 7.53 3.41 -2.69
N ILE A 101 8.84 3.61 -2.56
CA ILE A 101 9.84 2.54 -2.76
C ILE A 101 9.68 1.42 -1.72
N SER A 102 9.26 1.76 -0.50
CA SER A 102 9.03 0.77 0.56
C SER A 102 7.99 -0.27 0.20
N HIS A 103 7.07 0.05 -0.71
CA HIS A 103 6.08 -0.89 -1.23
C HIS A 103 6.77 -2.10 -1.87
N TRP A 104 7.63 -1.85 -2.87
CA TRP A 104 8.39 -2.90 -3.55
C TRP A 104 9.24 -3.72 -2.57
N VAL A 105 9.88 -3.05 -1.59
CA VAL A 105 10.74 -3.72 -0.60
C VAL A 105 9.94 -4.70 0.25
N LEU A 106 8.72 -4.35 0.64
CA LEU A 106 7.88 -5.24 1.43
C LEU A 106 7.28 -6.35 0.58
N ASP A 107 6.95 -6.05 -0.68
CA ASP A 107 6.50 -7.04 -1.65
C ASP A 107 7.58 -8.09 -1.91
N PHE A 108 8.86 -7.71 -1.97
CA PHE A 108 9.97 -8.66 -2.14
C PHE A 108 9.96 -9.80 -1.10
N PHE A 109 9.51 -9.56 0.15
CA PHE A 109 9.44 -10.62 1.15
C PHE A 109 8.29 -11.60 0.88
N VAL A 110 7.14 -11.10 0.42
CA VAL A 110 5.90 -11.90 0.34
C VAL A 110 5.68 -12.54 -1.02
N HIS A 111 6.04 -11.85 -2.08
CA HIS A 111 5.94 -12.33 -3.45
C HIS A 111 6.81 -13.56 -3.65
N ARG A 112 6.31 -14.50 -4.45
CA ARG A 112 7.15 -15.55 -5.04
C ARG A 112 8.16 -14.89 -6.01
N PRO A 113 9.04 -15.65 -6.69
CA PRO A 113 9.92 -15.09 -7.72
C PRO A 113 9.21 -14.56 -8.97
N ASP A 114 8.26 -13.64 -8.82
CA ASP A 114 7.50 -12.94 -9.84
C ASP A 114 7.73 -11.42 -9.86
N LEU A 115 8.43 -10.86 -8.85
CA LEU A 115 8.64 -9.43 -8.72
C LEU A 115 9.78 -8.93 -9.62
N PRO A 116 9.53 -8.03 -10.60
CA PRO A 116 10.56 -7.61 -11.54
C PRO A 116 11.60 -6.66 -10.93
N LEU A 117 12.87 -6.83 -11.30
CA LEU A 117 13.90 -5.84 -10.99
C LEU A 117 13.88 -4.66 -11.98
N PHE A 118 13.74 -4.96 -13.27
CA PHE A 118 13.72 -3.98 -14.35
C PHE A 118 12.47 -4.16 -15.21
N PRO A 119 11.92 -3.08 -15.79
CA PRO A 119 10.81 -3.23 -16.70
C PRO A 119 11.24 -4.05 -17.92
N TRP A 120 10.44 -5.06 -18.26
CA TRP A 120 10.68 -6.02 -19.36
C TRP A 120 11.97 -6.85 -19.23
N GLY A 121 12.66 -6.80 -18.08
CA GLY A 121 13.78 -7.68 -17.78
C GLY A 121 13.32 -9.08 -17.41
N SER A 122 14.20 -10.06 -17.58
CA SER A 122 13.93 -11.46 -17.20
C SER A 122 14.18 -11.77 -15.72
N ALA A 123 14.86 -10.88 -14.99
CA ALA A 123 15.20 -11.09 -13.59
C ALA A 123 14.01 -10.78 -12.68
N MET A 124 13.41 -11.85 -12.16
CA MET A 124 12.34 -11.83 -11.16
C MET A 124 12.87 -12.29 -9.80
N VAL A 125 12.39 -11.67 -8.73
CA VAL A 125 12.81 -11.94 -7.35
C VAL A 125 11.61 -12.07 -6.42
N GLY A 126 11.84 -12.59 -5.23
CA GLY A 126 10.82 -12.71 -4.18
C GLY A 126 11.13 -13.88 -3.25
N LEU A 127 10.85 -13.73 -1.96
CA LEU A 127 11.15 -14.76 -0.95
C LEU A 127 9.99 -15.73 -0.70
N GLY A 128 8.79 -15.43 -1.24
CA GLY A 128 7.65 -16.34 -1.28
C GLY A 128 6.94 -16.55 0.06
N LEU A 129 6.94 -15.56 0.96
CA LEU A 129 6.31 -15.70 2.28
C LEU A 129 4.80 -15.99 2.20
N TRP A 130 4.12 -15.64 1.10
CA TRP A 130 2.73 -16.06 0.85
C TRP A 130 2.51 -17.57 0.81
N ASN A 131 3.56 -18.38 0.71
CA ASN A 131 3.47 -19.83 0.85
C ASN A 131 3.46 -20.30 2.32
N ASN A 132 3.70 -19.41 3.28
CA ASN A 132 3.63 -19.68 4.71
C ASN A 132 2.64 -18.72 5.39
N ALA A 133 1.36 -19.06 5.30
CA ALA A 133 0.26 -18.22 5.74
C ALA A 133 0.41 -17.68 7.18
N ILE A 134 0.81 -18.54 8.13
CA ILE A 134 0.90 -18.14 9.53
C ILE A 134 2.00 -17.10 9.72
N ILE A 135 3.19 -17.33 9.15
CA ILE A 135 4.31 -16.40 9.32
C ILE A 135 4.01 -15.07 8.64
N GLU A 136 3.44 -15.10 7.43
CA GLU A 136 3.06 -13.90 6.70
C GLU A 136 2.04 -13.06 7.49
N ILE A 137 0.94 -13.68 7.95
CA ILE A 137 -0.12 -13.00 8.68
C ILE A 137 0.44 -12.36 9.96
N VAL A 138 1.32 -13.07 10.68
CA VAL A 138 1.96 -12.54 11.89
C VAL A 138 2.84 -11.33 11.56
N ILE A 139 3.72 -11.44 10.56
CA ILE A 139 4.63 -10.34 10.19
C ILE A 139 3.84 -9.13 9.69
N GLU A 140 2.89 -9.35 8.78
CA GLU A 140 2.09 -8.27 8.20
C GLU A 140 1.23 -7.57 9.28
N SER A 141 0.61 -8.34 10.18
CA SER A 141 -0.13 -7.81 11.32
C SER A 141 0.76 -7.01 12.26
N LEU A 142 1.99 -7.46 12.54
CA LEU A 142 2.94 -6.73 13.38
C LEU A 142 3.35 -5.40 12.74
N VAL A 143 3.65 -5.38 11.44
CA VAL A 143 3.96 -4.13 10.71
C VAL A 143 2.79 -3.15 10.82
N PHE A 144 1.57 -3.63 10.61
CA PHE A 144 0.36 -2.81 10.75
C PHE A 144 0.16 -2.28 12.16
N LEU A 145 0.23 -3.15 13.18
CA LEU A 145 0.03 -2.78 14.58
C LEU A 145 1.09 -1.79 15.06
N LEU A 146 2.36 -1.98 14.69
CA LEU A 146 3.43 -1.03 15.00
C LEU A 146 3.16 0.33 14.36
N GLY A 147 2.78 0.36 13.08
CA GLY A 147 2.35 1.57 12.38
C GLY A 147 1.22 2.30 13.09
N LEU A 148 0.16 1.56 13.45
CA LEU A 148 -1.00 2.06 14.18
C LEU A 148 -0.61 2.64 15.54
N VAL A 149 0.19 1.92 16.33
CA VAL A 149 0.70 2.36 17.64
C VAL A 149 1.50 3.66 17.50
N LEU A 150 2.42 3.72 16.54
CA LEU A 150 3.18 4.94 16.27
C LEU A 150 2.26 6.12 15.90
N TYR A 151 1.26 5.88 15.05
CA TYR A 151 0.31 6.91 14.63
C TYR A 151 -0.55 7.45 15.78
N VAL A 152 -1.11 6.58 16.63
CA VAL A 152 -1.94 7.01 17.77
C VAL A 152 -1.09 7.62 18.89
N ASN A 153 0.21 7.32 18.95
CA ASN A 153 1.14 7.93 19.90
C ASN A 153 1.52 9.36 19.51
N VAL A 154 1.51 9.72 18.22
CA VAL A 154 1.82 11.09 17.76
C VAL A 154 0.59 11.94 17.43
N THR A 155 -0.60 11.33 17.31
CA THR A 155 -1.85 12.07 17.00
C THR A 155 -2.93 11.88 18.06
N LYS A 156 -3.81 12.87 18.20
CA LYS A 156 -5.05 12.79 18.99
C LYS A 156 -6.25 13.33 18.21
N PRO A 157 -7.47 12.81 18.43
CA PRO A 157 -8.68 13.35 17.81
C PRO A 157 -8.94 14.80 18.28
N LYS A 158 -9.38 15.65 17.34
CA LYS A 158 -9.84 17.01 17.65
C LYS A 158 -11.28 17.03 18.18
N ASN A 159 -12.08 16.04 17.77
CA ASN A 159 -13.51 15.96 18.01
C ASN A 159 -13.98 14.49 17.88
N LYS A 160 -15.26 14.20 18.21
CA LYS A 160 -15.84 12.86 18.06
C LYS A 160 -15.77 12.34 16.62
N ARG A 161 -15.91 13.22 15.61
CA ARG A 161 -15.78 12.84 14.19
C ARG A 161 -14.41 12.23 13.90
N GLY A 162 -13.33 12.75 14.49
CA GLY A 162 -11.97 12.22 14.33
C GLY A 162 -11.71 10.90 15.05
N ILE A 163 -12.52 10.55 16.05
CA ILE A 163 -12.51 9.21 16.66
C ILE A 163 -13.17 8.24 15.69
N PHE A 164 -14.42 8.52 15.31
CA PHE A 164 -15.18 7.65 14.42
C PHE A 164 -14.50 7.49 13.08
N ALA A 165 -14.17 8.58 12.38
CA ALA A 165 -13.54 8.55 11.06
C ALA A 165 -12.26 7.70 11.03
N PHE A 166 -11.42 7.79 12.07
CA PHE A 166 -10.18 7.03 12.12
C PHE A 166 -10.43 5.57 12.45
N TRP A 167 -11.15 5.26 13.54
CA TRP A 167 -11.31 3.88 13.97
C TRP A 167 -12.21 3.06 13.05
N SER A 168 -13.23 3.66 12.42
CA SER A 168 -14.01 2.94 11.42
C SER A 168 -13.19 2.64 10.17
N MET A 169 -12.25 3.52 9.76
CA MET A 169 -11.30 3.23 8.69
C MET A 169 -10.36 2.08 9.07
N ILE A 170 -9.82 2.07 10.29
CA ILE A 170 -8.94 0.99 10.79
C ILE A 170 -9.69 -0.34 10.82
N ILE A 171 -10.92 -0.36 11.35
CA ILE A 171 -11.77 -1.57 11.36
C ILE A 171 -12.05 -2.03 9.93
N PHE A 172 -12.38 -1.11 9.03
CA PHE A 172 -12.63 -1.42 7.63
C PHE A 172 -11.41 -2.06 6.95
N LEU A 173 -10.20 -1.53 7.18
CA LEU A 173 -8.95 -2.11 6.67
C LEU A 173 -8.72 -3.55 7.18
N VAL A 174 -8.97 -3.79 8.47
CA VAL A 174 -8.85 -5.13 9.08
C VAL A 174 -9.88 -6.10 8.49
N VAL A 175 -11.12 -5.65 8.28
CA VAL A 175 -12.17 -6.46 7.65
C VAL A 175 -11.81 -6.82 6.20
N ILE A 176 -11.33 -5.85 5.40
CA ILE A 176 -10.87 -6.14 4.04
C ILE A 176 -9.70 -7.12 4.05
N HIS A 177 -8.74 -6.95 4.96
CA HIS A 177 -7.59 -7.84 5.05
C HIS A 177 -8.00 -9.29 5.33
N GLY A 178 -8.91 -9.50 6.28
CA GLY A 178 -9.49 -10.83 6.52
C GLY A 178 -10.27 -11.37 5.32
N SER A 179 -11.03 -10.50 4.64
CA SER A 179 -11.76 -10.87 3.42
C SER A 179 -10.84 -11.24 2.26
N ASN A 180 -9.68 -10.60 2.12
CA ASN A 180 -8.70 -10.92 1.08
C ASN A 180 -8.08 -12.31 1.27
N MET A 181 -7.97 -12.79 2.51
CA MET A 181 -7.41 -14.11 2.84
C MET A 181 -8.42 -15.25 2.76
N THR A 182 -9.68 -14.98 3.10
CA THR A 182 -10.70 -16.02 3.31
C THR A 182 -11.84 -15.97 2.29
N GLY A 183 -11.93 -14.88 1.53
CA GLY A 183 -12.93 -14.72 0.49
C GLY A 183 -12.66 -15.63 -0.71
N PRO A 184 -13.69 -15.89 -1.53
CA PRO A 184 -13.49 -16.62 -2.78
C PRO A 184 -12.57 -15.83 -3.72
N PRO A 185 -11.84 -16.52 -4.63
CA PRO A 185 -11.11 -15.85 -5.69
C PRO A 185 -11.99 -14.88 -6.50
N PRO A 186 -11.43 -13.79 -7.03
CA PRO A 186 -12.17 -12.87 -7.87
C PRO A 186 -12.80 -13.59 -9.08
N PRO A 187 -13.97 -13.13 -9.58
CA PRO A 187 -14.65 -13.81 -10.68
C PRO A 187 -13.98 -13.59 -12.05
N ASN A 188 -13.19 -12.52 -12.20
CA ASN A 188 -12.40 -12.21 -13.40
C ASN A 188 -11.42 -11.05 -13.13
N VAL A 189 -10.48 -10.84 -14.06
CA VAL A 189 -9.45 -9.77 -13.98
C VAL A 189 -10.07 -8.37 -13.98
N THR A 190 -11.14 -8.15 -14.73
CA THR A 190 -11.84 -6.86 -14.76
C THR A 190 -12.39 -6.47 -13.39
N ALA A 191 -12.90 -7.44 -12.61
CA ALA A 191 -13.35 -7.22 -11.25
C ALA A 191 -12.19 -6.82 -10.32
N ILE A 192 -11.03 -7.46 -10.43
CA ILE A 192 -9.81 -7.09 -9.69
C ILE A 192 -9.46 -5.63 -9.97
N ALA A 193 -9.44 -5.24 -11.24
CA ALA A 193 -9.09 -3.89 -11.63
C ALA A 193 -10.08 -2.84 -11.09
N TRP A 194 -11.39 -3.07 -11.19
CA TRP A 194 -12.38 -2.12 -10.65
C TRP A 194 -12.38 -2.04 -9.13
N VAL A 195 -12.26 -3.18 -8.43
CA VAL A 195 -12.17 -3.19 -6.96
C VAL A 195 -10.87 -2.52 -6.50
N GLY A 196 -9.76 -2.72 -7.23
CA GLY A 196 -8.49 -2.03 -6.99
C GLY A 196 -8.62 -0.50 -7.02
N GLN A 197 -9.43 0.05 -7.95
CA GLN A 197 -9.70 1.49 -7.99
C GLN A 197 -10.39 2.02 -6.72
N LEU A 198 -11.12 1.19 -5.98
CA LEU A 198 -11.77 1.62 -4.73
C LEU A 198 -10.77 1.96 -3.62
N GLN A 199 -9.49 1.60 -3.76
CA GLN A 199 -8.44 2.04 -2.83
C GLN A 199 -8.31 3.57 -2.76
N TRP A 200 -8.65 4.30 -3.83
CA TRP A 200 -8.72 5.77 -3.80
C TRP A 200 -9.71 6.28 -2.74
N LEU A 201 -10.78 5.55 -2.45
CA LEU A 201 -11.72 5.91 -1.38
C LEU A 201 -11.07 5.82 0.01
N ILE A 202 -10.16 4.86 0.22
CA ILE A 202 -9.39 4.74 1.47
C ILE A 202 -8.46 5.95 1.63
N VAL A 203 -7.82 6.40 0.55
CA VAL A 203 -6.99 7.62 0.55
C VAL A 203 -7.83 8.85 0.91
N LEU A 204 -9.01 9.02 0.32
CA LEU A 204 -9.93 10.10 0.64
C LEU A 204 -10.43 10.03 2.09
N TRP A 205 -10.72 8.83 2.59
CA TRP A 205 -11.08 8.59 3.98
C TRP A 205 -9.93 8.98 4.92
N ALA A 206 -8.69 8.65 4.58
CA ALA A 206 -7.53 9.05 5.36
C ALA A 206 -7.34 10.57 5.43
N TYR A 207 -7.59 11.31 4.35
CA TYR A 207 -7.67 12.79 4.40
C TYR A 207 -8.78 13.27 5.35
N TRP A 208 -9.96 12.64 5.30
CA TRP A 208 -11.08 12.95 6.19
C TRP A 208 -10.81 12.62 7.66
N ALA A 209 -10.10 11.54 7.96
CA ALA A 209 -9.69 11.19 9.30
C ALA A 209 -8.66 12.20 9.83
N ASP A 210 -7.61 12.49 9.04
CA ASP A 210 -6.50 13.36 9.45
C ASP A 210 -6.92 14.81 9.66
N ARG A 211 -7.84 15.36 8.84
CA ARG A 211 -8.35 16.74 9.06
C ARG A 211 -9.00 16.93 10.43
N ASN A 212 -9.53 15.83 11.01
CA ASN A 212 -10.16 15.79 12.33
C ASN A 212 -9.21 15.31 13.45
N ARG A 213 -7.89 15.22 13.18
CA ARG A 213 -6.85 14.87 14.16
C ARG A 213 -5.74 15.92 14.21
N VAL A 214 -5.14 16.12 15.37
CA VAL A 214 -3.96 16.98 15.56
C VAL A 214 -2.79 16.15 16.08
N LEU A 215 -1.59 16.67 15.90
CA LEU A 215 -0.42 16.17 16.61
C LEU A 215 -0.60 16.35 18.12
N LYS A 216 -0.13 15.37 18.88
CA LYS A 216 0.09 15.54 20.33
C LYS A 216 1.26 16.51 20.52
N LYS A 217 1.13 17.39 21.49
CA LYS A 217 2.23 18.27 21.92
C LYS A 217 3.19 17.47 22.78
#